data_AF-A0A961JQ76-F1
#
_entry.id   AF-A0A961JQ76-F1
#
_cell.length_a   1.000
_cell.length_b   1.000
_cell.length_c   1.000
_cell.angle_alpha   90.00
_cell.angle_beta   90.00
_cell.angle_gamma   90.00
#
_symmetry.space_group_name_H-M   'P 1'
#
loop_
_entity.id
_entity.type
_entity.pdbx_description
1 polymer ?
#
loop_
_entity_poly.entity_id
_entity_poly.type
_entity_poly.pdbx_seq_one_letter_code
_entity_poly.pdbx_strand_id
1 'polypeptide(L)'
;MTQQIATAAAWFLPFVMPIAVWVAWSDMARMKIPNVAVLALIGVFAVVGLILVATGIWSFETWAWRWVHLVIVLLIGFVANLAGGFGAGDAKFAAAMAPFIGRPDALAFIYLLAAVVLIGFTLHRIARASKWVRARTPDWESWTRKDFPMGLCLASALAIYLVAGALWGL
;
A
#
# COMPACT_ATOMS: atom_id res chain seq x y z
N MET A 1 -23.10 -2.67 -6.79
CA MET A 1 -21.76 -2.04 -6.65
C MET A 1 -21.06 -2.47 -5.37
N THR A 2 -21.66 -2.28 -4.18
CA THR A 2 -21.08 -2.62 -2.87
C THR A 2 -20.62 -4.09 -2.74
N GLN A 3 -21.41 -5.05 -3.26
CA GLN A 3 -21.05 -6.48 -3.22
C GLN A 3 -19.84 -6.83 -4.10
N GLN A 4 -19.66 -6.13 -5.24
CA GLN A 4 -18.54 -6.33 -6.15
C GLN A 4 -17.23 -5.82 -5.53
N ILE A 5 -17.31 -4.71 -4.78
CA ILE A 5 -16.18 -4.14 -4.02
C ILE A 5 -15.77 -5.11 -2.91
N ALA A 6 -16.73 -5.55 -2.09
CA ALA A 6 -16.46 -6.50 -1.00
C ALA A 6 -15.85 -7.80 -1.50
N THR A 7 -16.41 -8.34 -2.59
CA THR A 7 -15.91 -9.58 -3.18
C THR A 7 -14.48 -9.38 -3.69
N ALA A 8 -14.23 -8.37 -4.53
CA ALA A 8 -12.89 -8.13 -5.06
C ALA A 8 -11.84 -7.93 -3.95
N ALA A 9 -12.17 -7.15 -2.91
CA ALA A 9 -11.31 -6.95 -1.76
C ALA A 9 -10.96 -8.27 -1.06
N ALA A 10 -11.96 -9.14 -0.82
CA ALA A 10 -11.76 -10.46 -0.22
C ALA A 10 -10.87 -11.39 -1.07
N TRP A 11 -10.91 -11.28 -2.41
CA TRP A 11 -10.01 -12.04 -3.29
C TRP A 11 -8.57 -11.55 -3.26
N PHE A 12 -8.35 -10.23 -3.16
CA PHE A 12 -7.00 -9.67 -3.08
C PHE A 12 -6.35 -9.86 -1.70
N LEU A 13 -7.14 -9.79 -0.63
CA LEU A 13 -6.67 -9.74 0.76
C LEU A 13 -5.64 -10.83 1.13
N PRO A 14 -5.85 -12.13 0.81
CA PRO A 14 -4.93 -13.19 1.22
C PRO A 14 -3.53 -13.06 0.61
N PHE A 15 -3.44 -12.40 -0.55
CA PHE A 15 -2.18 -12.21 -1.28
C PHE A 15 -1.53 -10.86 -0.97
N VAL A 16 -2.34 -9.81 -0.80
CA VAL A 16 -1.83 -8.47 -0.48
C VAL A 16 -1.35 -8.38 0.97
N MET A 17 -2.03 -9.03 1.92
CA MET A 17 -1.68 -8.95 3.35
C MET A 17 -0.25 -9.39 3.66
N PRO A 18 0.25 -10.56 3.19
CA PRO A 18 1.63 -10.97 3.40
C PRO A 18 2.64 -9.97 2.80
N ILE A 19 2.35 -9.42 1.61
CA ILE A 19 3.21 -8.43 0.95
C ILE A 19 3.22 -7.13 1.76
N ALA A 20 2.07 -6.66 2.23
CA ALA A 20 1.95 -5.45 3.03
C ALA A 20 2.73 -5.56 4.35
N VAL A 21 2.60 -6.71 5.05
CA VAL A 21 3.39 -6.98 6.27
C VAL A 21 4.89 -7.01 5.96
N TRP A 22 5.29 -7.66 4.87
CA TRP A 22 6.70 -7.72 4.48
C TRP A 22 7.27 -6.33 4.15
N VAL A 23 6.52 -5.50 3.43
CA VAL A 23 6.91 -4.12 3.11
C VAL A 23 7.02 -3.28 4.38
N ALA A 24 6.00 -3.29 5.23
CA ALA A 24 6.02 -2.56 6.50
C ALA A 24 7.21 -2.97 7.38
N TRP A 25 7.47 -4.28 7.50
CA TRP A 25 8.63 -4.78 8.24
C TRP A 25 9.95 -4.37 7.60
N SER A 26 10.11 -4.54 6.29
CA SER A 26 11.35 -4.21 5.59
C SER A 26 11.65 -2.72 5.66
N ASP A 27 10.63 -1.89 5.60
CA ASP A 27 10.79 -0.44 5.65
C ASP A 27 11.14 0.03 7.08
N MET A 28 10.54 -0.58 8.10
CA MET A 28 10.97 -0.33 9.48
C MET A 28 12.40 -0.81 9.76
N ALA A 29 12.74 -2.03 9.32
CA ALA A 29 14.02 -2.64 9.63
C ALA A 29 15.18 -2.05 8.80
N ARG A 30 14.95 -1.77 7.52
CA ARG A 30 16.01 -1.45 6.54
C ARG A 30 15.74 -0.16 5.77
N MET A 31 14.65 0.56 6.05
CA MET A 31 14.25 1.80 5.37
C MET A 31 14.26 1.65 3.84
N LYS A 32 13.83 0.46 3.39
CA LYS A 32 13.88 0.00 1.99
C LYS A 32 12.66 -0.87 1.71
N ILE A 33 11.89 -0.45 0.71
CA ILE A 33 10.85 -1.26 0.08
C ILE A 33 11.50 -2.17 -0.98
N PRO A 34 11.43 -3.51 -0.85
CA PRO A 34 12.01 -4.41 -1.85
C PRO A 34 11.30 -4.29 -3.19
N ASN A 35 12.06 -4.16 -4.29
CA ASN A 35 11.47 -4.12 -5.64
C ASN A 35 10.64 -5.38 -5.94
N VAL A 36 11.04 -6.53 -5.40
CA VAL A 36 10.28 -7.79 -5.54
C VAL A 36 8.90 -7.67 -4.89
N ALA A 37 8.74 -6.92 -3.79
CA ALA A 37 7.44 -6.70 -3.17
C ALA A 37 6.53 -5.82 -4.06
N VAL A 38 7.10 -4.78 -4.69
CA VAL A 38 6.40 -3.93 -5.67
C VAL A 38 5.92 -4.77 -6.86
N LEU A 39 6.82 -5.58 -7.44
CA LEU A 39 6.49 -6.47 -8.56
C LEU A 39 5.49 -7.55 -8.16
N ALA A 40 5.57 -8.10 -6.94
CA ALA A 40 4.61 -9.06 -6.43
C ALA A 40 3.21 -8.42 -6.31
N LEU A 41 3.10 -7.18 -5.84
CA LEU A 41 1.83 -6.49 -5.73
C LEU A 41 1.19 -6.26 -7.12
N ILE A 42 2.01 -5.87 -8.10
CA ILE A 42 1.60 -5.76 -9.52
C ILE A 42 1.15 -7.12 -10.06
N GLY A 43 1.90 -8.18 -9.80
CA GLY A 43 1.57 -9.54 -10.23
C GLY A 43 0.27 -10.05 -9.60
N VAL A 44 0.03 -9.76 -8.31
CA VAL A 44 -1.23 -10.06 -7.64
C VAL A 44 -2.39 -9.35 -8.32
N PHE A 45 -2.27 -8.06 -8.62
CA PHE A 45 -3.32 -7.34 -9.35
C PHE A 45 -3.60 -7.95 -10.73
N ALA A 46 -2.54 -8.30 -11.46
CA ALA A 46 -2.67 -8.91 -12.78
C ALA A 46 -3.41 -10.25 -12.72
N VAL A 47 -2.94 -11.18 -11.88
CA VAL A 47 -3.44 -12.55 -11.84
C VAL A 47 -4.81 -12.60 -11.16
N VAL A 48 -4.95 -12.04 -9.97
CA VAL A 48 -6.22 -12.07 -9.22
C VAL A 48 -7.26 -11.22 -9.92
N GLY A 49 -6.88 -10.06 -10.47
CA GLY A 49 -7.78 -9.23 -11.26
C GLY A 49 -8.29 -9.96 -12.51
N LEU A 50 -7.44 -10.72 -13.20
CA LEU A 50 -7.87 -11.54 -14.34
C LEU A 50 -8.80 -12.69 -13.92
N ILE A 51 -8.59 -13.29 -12.74
CA ILE A 51 -9.52 -14.28 -12.16
C ILE A 51 -10.89 -13.64 -11.88
N LEU A 52 -10.92 -12.40 -11.35
CA LEU A 52 -12.17 -11.66 -11.15
C LEU A 52 -12.90 -11.38 -12.48
N VAL A 53 -12.16 -11.13 -13.56
CA VAL A 53 -12.74 -10.99 -14.90
C VAL A 53 -13.30 -12.33 -15.40
N ALA A 54 -12.53 -13.41 -15.28
CA ALA A 54 -12.94 -14.75 -15.74
C ALA A 54 -14.17 -15.30 -15.01
N THR A 55 -14.31 -14.97 -13.72
CA THR A 55 -15.47 -15.33 -12.88
C THR A 55 -16.69 -14.43 -13.10
N GLY A 56 -16.58 -13.38 -13.93
CA GLY A 56 -17.66 -12.43 -14.20
C GLY A 56 -17.90 -11.41 -13.09
N ILE A 57 -17.07 -11.38 -12.04
CA ILE A 57 -17.15 -10.39 -10.96
C ILE A 57 -16.75 -9.02 -11.50
N TRP A 58 -15.71 -8.94 -12.31
CA TRP A 58 -15.27 -7.71 -12.97
C TRP A 58 -15.48 -7.77 -14.49
N SER A 59 -15.75 -6.63 -15.11
CA SER A 59 -15.62 -6.51 -16.57
C SER A 59 -14.14 -6.38 -16.93
N PHE A 60 -13.77 -6.84 -18.13
CA PHE A 60 -12.42 -6.63 -18.67
C PHE A 60 -12.05 -5.14 -18.67
N GLU A 61 -13.00 -4.27 -19.00
CA GLU A 61 -12.83 -2.82 -18.96
C GLU A 61 -12.46 -2.30 -17.56
N THR A 62 -13.11 -2.80 -16.50
CA THR A 62 -12.80 -2.39 -15.11
C THR A 62 -11.36 -2.73 -14.76
N TRP A 63 -10.93 -3.94 -15.10
CA TRP A 63 -9.55 -4.39 -14.87
C TRP A 63 -8.54 -3.59 -15.69
N ALA A 64 -8.82 -3.36 -16.98
CA ALA A 64 -7.97 -2.60 -17.89
C ALA A 64 -7.75 -1.15 -17.42
N TRP A 65 -8.82 -0.45 -17.03
CA TRP A 65 -8.71 0.95 -16.57
C TRP A 65 -7.95 1.10 -15.25
N ARG A 66 -7.97 0.09 -14.38
CA ARG A 66 -7.21 0.13 -13.11
C ARG A 66 -5.69 0.11 -13.35
N TRP A 67 -5.21 -0.41 -14.48
CA TRP A 67 -3.80 -0.28 -14.86
C TRP A 67 -3.39 1.17 -15.15
N VAL A 68 -4.32 1.99 -15.64
CA VAL A 68 -4.08 3.42 -15.86
C VAL A 68 -3.82 4.13 -14.52
N HIS A 69 -4.44 3.68 -13.42
CA HIS A 69 -4.16 4.23 -12.10
C HIS A 69 -2.68 4.05 -11.71
N LEU A 70 -2.09 2.88 -11.99
CA LEU A 70 -0.66 2.65 -11.77
C LEU A 70 0.19 3.64 -12.55
N VAL A 71 -0.07 3.80 -13.85
CA VAL A 71 0.70 4.70 -14.71
C VAL A 71 0.59 6.14 -14.22
N ILE A 72 -0.62 6.61 -13.92
CA ILE A 72 -0.85 7.98 -13.42
C ILE A 72 -0.11 8.21 -12.10
N VAL A 73 -0.28 7.32 -11.13
CA VAL A 73 0.36 7.46 -9.81
C VAL A 73 1.87 7.34 -9.91
N LEU A 74 2.40 6.52 -10.81
CA LEU A 74 3.84 6.43 -11.08
C LEU A 74 4.39 7.74 -11.64
N LEU A 75 3.70 8.36 -12.60
CA LEU A 75 4.10 9.64 -13.17
C LEU A 75 4.08 10.75 -12.12
N ILE A 76 3.01 10.83 -11.32
CA ILE A 76 2.90 11.80 -10.21
C ILE A 76 4.04 11.56 -9.21
N GLY A 77 4.26 10.30 -8.81
CA GLY A 77 5.32 9.94 -7.86
C GLY A 77 6.73 10.22 -8.39
N PHE A 78 6.96 10.02 -9.69
CA PHE A 78 8.22 10.34 -10.34
C PHE A 78 8.49 11.85 -10.31
N VAL A 79 7.50 12.68 -10.70
CA VAL A 79 7.62 14.14 -10.66
C VAL A 79 7.84 14.64 -9.23
N ALA A 80 7.09 14.11 -8.26
CA ALA A 80 7.25 14.49 -6.86
C ALA A 80 8.61 14.08 -6.28
N ASN A 81 9.17 12.93 -6.68
CA ASN A 81 10.52 12.52 -6.32
C ASN A 81 11.58 13.45 -6.92
N LEU A 82 11.41 13.88 -8.18
CA LEU A 82 12.32 14.88 -8.80
C LEU A 82 12.25 16.25 -8.10
N ALA A 83 11.08 16.61 -7.56
CA ALA A 83 10.89 17.82 -6.77
C ALA A 83 11.39 17.70 -5.31
N GLY A 84 11.94 16.55 -4.90
CA GLY A 84 12.46 16.31 -3.55
C GLY A 84 11.39 15.99 -2.49
N GLY A 85 10.17 15.63 -2.90
CA GLY A 85 9.04 15.39 -1.98
C GLY A 85 9.10 14.07 -1.21
N PHE A 86 9.24 12.94 -1.90
CA PHE A 86 9.30 11.60 -1.29
C PHE A 86 10.14 10.63 -2.12
N GLY A 87 10.60 9.54 -1.49
CA GLY A 87 11.57 8.63 -2.08
C GLY A 87 11.04 7.83 -3.27
N ALA A 88 11.92 7.53 -4.23
CA ALA A 88 11.59 6.73 -5.41
C ALA A 88 11.02 5.33 -5.08
N GLY A 89 11.36 4.75 -3.93
CA GLY A 89 10.78 3.49 -3.45
C GLY A 89 9.30 3.65 -3.11
N ASP A 90 8.95 4.67 -2.34
CA ASP A 90 7.58 4.99 -1.94
C ASP A 90 6.71 5.30 -3.16
N ALA A 91 7.26 6.05 -4.13
CA ALA A 91 6.58 6.35 -5.39
C ALA A 91 6.19 5.08 -6.17
N LYS A 92 7.12 4.12 -6.29
CA LYS A 92 6.88 2.86 -6.99
C LYS A 92 5.85 1.99 -6.27
N PHE A 93 5.92 1.94 -4.94
CA PHE A 93 4.96 1.16 -4.16
C PHE A 93 3.55 1.80 -4.19
N ALA A 94 3.46 3.12 -4.07
CA ALA A 94 2.22 3.87 -4.23
C ALA A 94 1.58 3.62 -5.61
N ALA A 95 2.38 3.59 -6.68
CA ALA A 95 1.92 3.23 -8.01
C ALA A 95 1.41 1.79 -8.09
N ALA A 96 2.13 0.84 -7.49
CA ALA A 96 1.74 -0.58 -7.50
C ALA A 96 0.45 -0.87 -6.72
N MET A 97 0.14 -0.09 -5.68
CA MET A 97 -1.12 -0.23 -4.93
C MET A 97 -2.30 0.49 -5.59
N ALA A 98 -2.05 1.45 -6.48
CA ALA A 98 -3.11 2.27 -7.11
C ALA A 98 -4.21 1.46 -7.83
N PRO A 99 -3.91 0.35 -8.55
CA PRO A 99 -4.92 -0.46 -9.20
C PRO A 99 -5.92 -1.11 -8.24
N PHE A 100 -5.55 -1.33 -6.97
CA PHE A 100 -6.44 -1.94 -5.98
C PHE A 100 -7.54 -0.99 -5.52
N ILE A 101 -7.32 0.32 -5.66
CA ILE A 101 -8.23 1.36 -5.17
C ILE A 101 -9.24 1.70 -6.27
N GLY A 102 -10.53 1.61 -5.93
CA GLY A 102 -11.62 2.03 -6.81
C GLY A 102 -11.54 3.53 -7.11
N ARG A 103 -11.86 3.92 -8.35
CA ARG A 103 -11.94 5.34 -8.73
C ARG A 103 -12.89 6.15 -7.83
N PRO A 104 -14.08 5.64 -7.44
CA PRO A 104 -14.97 6.35 -6.51
C PRO A 104 -14.35 6.55 -5.13
N ASP A 105 -13.45 5.65 -4.73
CA ASP A 105 -12.88 5.60 -3.38
C ASP A 105 -11.57 6.40 -3.29
N ALA A 106 -11.08 6.97 -4.38
CA ALA A 106 -9.79 7.63 -4.43
C ALA A 106 -9.64 8.71 -3.35
N LEU A 107 -10.66 9.54 -3.15
CA LEU A 107 -10.64 10.59 -2.13
C LEU A 107 -10.71 10.00 -0.71
N ALA A 108 -11.56 8.98 -0.49
CA ALA A 108 -11.64 8.27 0.77
C ALA A 108 -10.31 7.61 1.13
N PHE A 109 -9.64 7.01 0.14
CA PHE A 109 -8.32 6.43 0.31
C PHE A 109 -7.25 7.48 0.63
N ILE A 110 -7.30 8.68 0.03
CA ILE A 110 -6.39 9.78 0.38
C ILE A 110 -6.58 10.19 1.85
N TYR A 111 -7.83 10.30 2.32
CA TYR A 111 -8.09 10.59 3.75
C TYR A 111 -7.64 9.47 4.67
N LEU A 112 -7.87 8.20 4.29
CA LEU A 112 -7.37 7.05 5.02
C LEU A 112 -5.84 7.08 5.09
N LEU A 113 -5.16 7.32 3.98
CA LEU A 113 -3.71 7.40 3.93
C LEU A 113 -3.18 8.53 4.81
N ALA A 114 -3.81 9.72 4.77
CA ALA A 114 -3.45 10.83 5.64
C ALA A 114 -3.60 10.46 7.13
N ALA A 115 -4.71 9.83 7.51
CA ALA A 115 -4.93 9.36 8.88
C ALA A 115 -3.88 8.31 9.30
N VAL A 116 -3.59 7.34 8.44
CA VAL A 116 -2.58 6.30 8.68
C VAL A 116 -1.17 6.88 8.76
N VAL A 117 -0.86 7.95 8.01
CA VAL A 117 0.42 8.67 8.14
C VAL A 117 0.53 9.36 9.49
N LEU A 118 -0.49 10.08 9.93
CA LEU A 118 -0.48 10.76 11.23
C LEU A 118 -0.33 9.76 12.39
N ILE A 119 -1.11 8.67 12.34
CA ILE A 119 -1.06 7.60 13.34
C ILE A 119 0.28 6.87 13.28
N GLY A 120 0.71 6.43 12.10
CA GLY A 120 1.95 5.69 11.90
C GLY A 120 3.18 6.51 12.28
N PHE A 121 3.21 7.79 11.96
CA PHE A 121 4.25 8.71 12.41
C PHE A 121 4.28 8.82 13.93
N THR A 122 3.15 9.05 14.56
CA THR A 122 3.05 9.19 16.02
C THR A 122 3.50 7.91 16.73
N LEU A 123 2.96 6.75 16.32
CA LEU A 123 3.31 5.44 16.87
C LEU A 123 4.79 5.12 16.65
N HIS A 124 5.34 5.42 15.47
CA HIS A 124 6.76 5.24 15.19
C HIS A 124 7.63 6.10 16.11
N ARG A 125 7.28 7.37 16.35
CA ARG A 125 8.06 8.26 17.23
C ARG A 125 8.01 7.80 18.68
N ILE A 126 6.86 7.31 19.15
CA ILE A 126 6.71 6.69 20.47
C ILE A 126 7.57 5.42 20.57
N ALA A 127 7.48 4.53 19.58
CA ALA A 127 8.26 3.29 19.52
C ALA A 127 9.77 3.56 19.51
N ARG A 128 10.20 4.56 18.72
CA ARG A 128 11.60 5.01 18.67
C ARG A 128 12.10 5.58 19.99
N ALA A 129 11.25 6.23 20.78
CA ALA A 129 11.61 6.72 22.11
C ALA A 129 11.64 5.60 23.17
N SER A 130 10.96 4.48 22.93
CA SER A 130 10.87 3.36 23.86
C SER A 130 12.15 2.51 23.87
N LYS A 131 12.83 2.46 25.02
CA LYS A 131 13.98 1.58 25.25
C LYS A 131 13.62 0.10 25.08
N TRP A 132 12.42 -0.29 25.50
CA TRP A 132 11.96 -1.68 25.42
C TRP A 132 11.78 -2.17 23.98
N VAL A 133 11.22 -1.31 23.11
CA VAL A 133 11.05 -1.62 21.69
C VAL A 133 12.41 -1.69 21.01
N ARG A 134 13.25 -0.66 21.19
CA ARG A 134 14.59 -0.61 20.58
C ARG A 134 15.49 -1.77 21.00
N ALA A 135 15.35 -2.27 22.23
CA ALA A 135 16.09 -3.44 22.69
C ALA A 135 15.71 -4.74 21.96
N ARG A 136 14.49 -4.84 21.43
CA ARG A 136 14.00 -6.01 20.66
C ARG A 136 14.28 -5.91 19.18
N THR A 137 14.50 -4.71 18.68
CA THR A 137 14.80 -4.42 17.28
C THR A 137 16.03 -3.53 17.17
N PRO A 138 17.19 -3.94 17.74
CA PRO A 138 18.37 -3.08 17.84
C PRO A 138 18.95 -2.71 16.47
N ASP A 139 18.80 -3.61 15.50
CA ASP A 139 19.38 -3.47 14.15
C ASP A 139 18.48 -2.72 13.16
N TRP A 140 17.32 -2.21 13.61
CA TRP A 140 16.39 -1.51 12.73
C TRP A 140 16.85 -0.08 12.44
N GLU A 141 16.99 0.24 11.15
CA GLU A 141 17.49 1.52 10.65
C GLU A 141 16.55 2.70 10.95
N SER A 142 15.24 2.48 11.04
CA SER A 142 14.25 3.55 11.24
C SER A 142 14.39 4.27 12.60
N TRP A 143 15.07 3.63 13.57
CA TRP A 143 15.33 4.20 14.89
C TRP A 143 16.44 5.26 14.89
N THR A 144 17.30 5.27 13.90
CA THR A 144 18.47 6.16 13.84
C THR A 144 18.36 7.17 12.71
N ARG A 145 17.81 6.78 11.56
CA ARG A 145 17.53 7.66 10.41
C ARG A 145 16.65 8.86 10.80
N LYS A 146 16.86 10.00 10.12
CA LYS A 146 15.99 11.19 10.27
C LYS A 146 14.65 10.99 9.55
N ASP A 147 14.71 10.34 8.41
CA ASP A 147 13.58 10.05 7.54
C ASP A 147 12.55 9.14 8.23
N PHE A 148 11.35 9.12 7.67
CA PHE A 148 10.24 8.32 8.16
C PHE A 148 10.01 7.11 7.22
N PRO A 149 9.81 5.89 7.75
CA PRO A 149 9.48 4.71 6.95
C PRO A 149 8.05 4.84 6.39
N MET A 150 7.92 5.48 5.22
CA MET A 150 6.63 5.73 4.60
C MET A 150 5.98 4.45 4.04
N GLY A 151 6.77 3.43 3.70
CA GLY A 151 6.31 2.10 3.31
C GLY A 151 5.47 1.42 4.38
N LEU A 152 5.74 1.68 5.69
CA LEU A 152 4.84 1.25 6.78
C LEU A 152 3.42 1.77 6.55
N CYS A 153 3.28 3.07 6.29
CA CYS A 153 1.98 3.72 6.15
C CYS A 153 1.30 3.37 4.82
N LEU A 154 2.04 3.32 3.71
CA LEU A 154 1.48 2.91 2.41
C LEU A 154 0.93 1.48 2.47
N ALA A 155 1.72 0.54 3.00
CA ALA A 155 1.31 -0.85 3.11
C ALA A 155 0.12 -1.03 4.08
N SER A 156 0.16 -0.32 5.22
CA SER A 156 -0.94 -0.36 6.20
C SER A 156 -2.23 0.23 5.65
N ALA A 157 -2.17 1.35 4.93
CA ALA A 157 -3.34 1.98 4.32
C ALA A 157 -3.99 1.07 3.27
N LEU A 158 -3.19 0.42 2.42
CA LEU A 158 -3.72 -0.57 1.46
C LEU A 158 -4.38 -1.76 2.17
N ALA A 159 -3.71 -2.32 3.19
CA ALA A 159 -4.25 -3.43 3.97
C ALA A 159 -5.58 -3.05 4.64
N ILE A 160 -5.63 -1.90 5.32
CA ILE A 160 -6.84 -1.41 5.98
C ILE A 160 -7.96 -1.15 4.96
N TYR A 161 -7.65 -0.55 3.81
CA TYR A 161 -8.64 -0.34 2.74
C TYR A 161 -9.25 -1.66 2.26
N LEU A 162 -8.44 -2.69 2.01
CA LEU A 162 -8.95 -3.99 1.57
C LEU A 162 -9.70 -4.74 2.68
N VAL A 163 -9.27 -4.64 3.94
CA VAL A 163 -10.03 -5.19 5.09
C VAL A 163 -11.39 -4.49 5.18
N ALA A 164 -11.40 -3.16 5.09
CA ALA A 164 -12.62 -2.38 5.16
C ALA A 164 -13.59 -2.71 4.01
N GLY A 165 -13.06 -2.82 2.79
CA GLY A 165 -13.81 -3.27 1.63
C GLY A 165 -14.38 -4.67 1.84
N ALA A 166 -13.58 -5.63 2.31
CA ALA A 166 -14.04 -7.01 2.53
C ALA A 166 -15.12 -7.14 3.62
N LEU A 167 -15.01 -6.36 4.71
CA LEU A 167 -15.94 -6.44 5.85
C LEU A 167 -17.21 -5.60 5.67
N TRP A 168 -17.09 -4.42 5.04
CA TRP A 168 -18.17 -3.43 4.99
C TRP A 168 -18.60 -3.07 3.55
N GLY A 169 -17.88 -3.51 2.53
CA GLY A 169 -18.14 -3.18 1.14
C GLY A 169 -17.98 -1.69 0.79
N LEU A 170 -17.25 -0.96 1.65
CA LEU A 170 -16.90 0.45 1.52
C LEU A 170 -15.72 0.67 0.58
#